data_AF-A0A2V7Q4A2-F1
#
_entry.id   AF-A0A2V7Q4A2-F1
#
_cell.length_a   1.000
_cell.length_b   1.000
_cell.length_c   1.000
_cell.angle_alpha   90.00
_cell.angle_beta   90.00
_cell.angle_gamma   90.00
#
_symmetry.space_group_name_H-M   'P 1'
#
loop_
_entity.id
_entity.type
_entity.pdbx_description
1 polymer ?
#
loop_
_entity_poly.entity_id
_entity_poly.type
_entity_poly.pdbx_seq_one_letter_code
_entity_poly.pdbx_strand_id
1 'polypeptide(L)'
;NAPRGAEHVADAPAVSRWAYRQPGWRRPLAITALLGGGGALLYVTAHPFLESMLAVAGLVGVSQFVLVQWVAPFLSEFPEKVSAFYWARRVTHAPMALMNLVSSNINQWTVLAAMIPLVYGYSSLRHHGVWLDFRFDGPQRLEILLTLLQSGLAMMVLANMEFDWRDATVLFVLWLVQFLQPGLREVVAIAYGVWMVILATEFVVGRKALLAPRYFWEIIRQKRDRPEPL
;
A
#
# COMPACT_ATOMS: atom_id res chain seq x y z
N ASN A 1 -17.80 -30.60 -3.59
CA ASN A 1 -17.00 -29.41 -3.95
C ASN A 1 -15.85 -29.24 -2.97
N ALA A 2 -14.64 -29.62 -3.36
CA ALA A 2 -13.44 -29.27 -2.60
C ALA A 2 -13.37 -27.74 -2.47
N PRO A 3 -13.17 -27.18 -1.27
CA PRO A 3 -13.22 -25.74 -1.08
C PRO A 3 -12.10 -25.10 -1.90
N ARG A 4 -12.41 -23.97 -2.56
CA ARG A 4 -11.47 -23.10 -3.29
C ARG A 4 -10.23 -22.67 -2.48
N GLY A 5 -10.12 -23.04 -1.20
CA GLY A 5 -8.94 -22.88 -0.36
C GLY A 5 -7.85 -23.95 -0.56
N ALA A 6 -8.13 -25.12 -1.16
CA ALA A 6 -7.12 -26.18 -1.32
C ALA A 6 -6.00 -25.81 -2.29
N GLU A 7 -6.32 -25.08 -3.37
CA GLU A 7 -5.31 -24.56 -4.32
C GLU A 7 -4.46 -23.44 -3.69
N HIS A 8 -5.03 -22.64 -2.78
CA HIS A 8 -4.32 -21.53 -2.14
C HIS A 8 -3.36 -21.98 -1.03
N VAL A 9 -3.61 -23.14 -0.41
CA VAL A 9 -2.74 -23.70 0.62
C VAL A 9 -1.47 -24.30 0.00
N ALA A 10 -1.50 -24.79 -1.24
CA ALA A 10 -0.33 -25.36 -1.89
C ALA A 10 0.81 -24.33 -2.07
N ASP A 11 0.43 -23.08 -2.37
CA ASP A 11 1.33 -21.95 -2.65
C ASP A 11 1.68 -21.11 -1.41
N ALA A 12 1.09 -21.41 -0.26
CA ALA A 12 1.37 -20.68 0.97
C ALA A 12 2.80 -20.95 1.50
N PRO A 13 3.41 -19.99 2.23
CA PRO A 13 4.70 -20.18 2.89
C PRO A 13 4.73 -21.45 3.76
N ALA A 14 5.91 -22.06 3.89
CA ALA A 14 6.08 -23.36 4.57
C ALA A 14 5.49 -23.39 5.99
N VAL A 15 5.65 -22.30 6.74
CA VAL A 15 5.13 -22.15 8.11
C VAL A 15 3.59 -22.10 8.12
N SER A 16 2.98 -21.35 7.21
CA SER A 16 1.52 -21.27 7.06
C SER A 16 0.92 -22.62 6.66
N ARG A 17 1.60 -23.36 5.76
CA ARG A 17 1.19 -24.71 5.37
C ARG A 17 1.29 -25.70 6.52
N TRP A 18 2.37 -25.63 7.31
CA TRP A 18 2.55 -26.45 8.49
C TRP A 18 1.43 -26.23 9.52
N ALA A 19 1.08 -24.96 9.78
CA ALA A 19 0.01 -24.62 10.71
C ALA A 19 -1.35 -25.14 10.23
N TYR A 20 -1.63 -25.02 8.93
CA TYR A 20 -2.89 -25.48 8.34
C TYR A 20 -3.03 -27.02 8.32
N ARG A 21 -1.90 -27.74 8.25
CA ARG A 21 -1.87 -29.21 8.28
C ARG A 21 -2.07 -29.83 9.68
N GLN A 22 -2.13 -29.02 10.74
CA GLN A 22 -2.34 -29.55 12.09
C GLN A 22 -3.77 -30.11 12.26
N PRO A 23 -3.96 -31.25 12.93
CA PRO A 23 -5.28 -31.85 13.11
C PRO A 23 -6.05 -31.24 14.28
N GLY A 24 -7.38 -31.12 14.11
CA GLY A 24 -8.32 -30.75 15.18
C GLY A 24 -7.98 -29.43 15.89
N TRP A 25 -7.94 -29.45 17.22
CA TRP A 25 -7.67 -28.28 18.07
C TRP A 25 -6.26 -27.71 17.92
N ARG A 26 -5.31 -28.47 17.38
CA ARG A 26 -3.94 -28.01 17.16
C ARG A 26 -3.85 -26.96 16.05
N ARG A 27 -4.78 -26.97 15.10
CA ARG A 27 -4.84 -25.97 14.01
C ARG A 27 -5.11 -24.55 14.52
N PRO A 28 -6.22 -24.27 15.22
CA PRO A 28 -6.45 -22.92 15.75
C PRO A 28 -5.36 -22.53 16.75
N LEU A 29 -4.85 -23.45 17.58
CA LEU A 29 -3.75 -23.14 18.50
C LEU A 29 -2.46 -22.75 17.77
N ALA A 30 -2.07 -23.48 16.72
CA ALA A 30 -0.88 -23.14 15.92
C ALA A 30 -1.04 -21.77 15.24
N ILE A 31 -2.22 -21.48 14.68
CA ILE A 31 -2.51 -20.18 14.07
C ILE A 31 -2.44 -19.05 15.11
N THR A 32 -3.10 -19.22 16.26
CA THR A 32 -3.10 -18.24 17.34
C THR A 32 -1.70 -18.05 17.94
N ALA A 33 -0.92 -19.12 18.08
CA ALA A 33 0.45 -19.04 18.57
C ALA A 33 1.37 -18.31 17.59
N LEU A 34 1.21 -18.54 16.28
CA LEU A 34 1.96 -17.80 15.26
C LEU A 34 1.57 -16.32 15.24
N LEU A 35 0.27 -16.02 15.30
CA LEU A 35 -0.23 -14.65 15.30
C LEU A 35 0.19 -13.89 16.57
N GLY A 36 -0.03 -14.51 17.74
CA GLY A 36 0.32 -13.94 19.04
C GLY A 36 1.83 -13.82 19.22
N GLY A 37 2.59 -14.83 18.83
CA GLY A 37 4.06 -14.82 18.90
C GLY A 37 4.66 -13.77 17.97
N GLY A 38 4.20 -13.70 16.71
CA GLY A 38 4.60 -12.67 15.76
C GLY A 38 4.22 -11.27 16.24
N GLY A 39 2.99 -11.09 16.74
CA GLY A 39 2.53 -9.82 17.30
C GLY A 39 3.33 -9.37 18.53
N ALA A 40 3.64 -10.29 19.45
CA ALA A 40 4.48 -10.01 20.61
C ALA A 40 5.90 -9.63 20.19
N LEU A 41 6.48 -10.34 19.22
CA LEU A 41 7.80 -10.03 18.67
C LEU A 41 7.81 -8.63 18.03
N LEU A 42 6.80 -8.28 17.24
CA LEU A 42 6.66 -6.95 16.66
C LEU A 42 6.53 -5.87 17.75
N TYR A 43 5.71 -6.13 18.77
CA TYR A 43 5.52 -5.18 19.88
C TYR A 43 6.83 -4.87 20.61
N VAL A 44 7.65 -5.88 20.92
CA VAL A 44 8.92 -5.66 21.63
C VAL A 44 10.05 -5.15 20.73
N THR A 45 10.01 -5.42 19.43
CA THR A 45 11.09 -5.01 18.50
C THR A 45 10.85 -3.67 17.80
N ALA A 46 9.60 -3.22 17.65
CA ALA A 46 9.28 -2.00 16.90
C ALA A 46 9.93 -0.74 17.48
N HIS A 47 9.91 -0.57 18.81
CA HIS A 47 10.48 0.62 19.45
C HIS A 47 12.02 0.65 19.38
N PRO A 48 12.76 -0.43 19.75
CA PRO A 48 14.21 -0.49 19.56
C PRO A 48 14.64 -0.33 18.10
N PHE A 49 13.86 -0.87 17.16
CA PHE A 49 14.12 -0.71 15.73
C PHE A 49 14.06 0.75 15.30
N LEU A 50 13.02 1.49 15.72
CA LEU A 50 12.90 2.92 15.46
C LEU A 50 14.07 3.70 16.06
N GLU A 51 14.42 3.47 17.32
CA GLU A 51 15.54 4.17 17.96
C GLU A 51 16.87 3.91 17.24
N SER A 52 17.11 2.65 16.84
CA SER A 52 18.29 2.27 16.07
C SER A 52 18.35 3.00 14.73
N MET A 53 17.22 3.12 14.02
CA MET A 53 17.14 3.89 12.78
C MET A 53 17.44 5.37 12.98
N LEU A 54 16.90 5.98 14.03
CA LEU A 54 17.13 7.40 14.34
C LEU A 54 18.60 7.65 14.74
N ALA A 55 19.22 6.73 15.48
CA ALA A 55 20.63 6.79 15.82
C ALA A 55 21.52 6.70 14.57
N VAL A 56 21.22 5.77 13.65
CA VAL A 56 21.93 5.67 12.36
C VAL A 56 21.74 6.95 11.53
N ALA A 57 20.54 7.53 11.51
CA ALA A 57 20.30 8.81 10.82
C ALA A 57 21.25 9.91 11.32
N GLY A 58 21.37 10.02 12.64
CA GLY A 58 22.27 10.99 13.28
C GLY A 58 23.75 10.75 12.97
N LEU A 59 24.20 9.50 12.94
CA LEU A 59 25.59 9.13 12.63
C LEU A 59 25.96 9.42 11.17
N VAL A 60 25.05 9.15 10.23
CA VAL A 60 25.30 9.31 8.78
C VAL A 60 24.96 10.73 8.30
N GLY A 61 24.37 11.58 9.16
CA GLY A 61 23.99 12.94 8.81
C GLY A 61 22.80 13.02 7.84
N VAL A 62 21.95 11.98 7.80
CA VAL A 62 20.73 11.94 6.97
C VAL A 62 19.54 12.37 7.82
N SER A 63 18.57 13.06 7.22
CA SER A 63 17.39 13.48 7.96
C SER A 63 16.58 12.27 8.46
N GLN A 64 16.14 12.33 9.71
CA GLN A 64 15.26 11.32 10.30
C GLN A 64 13.98 11.15 9.47
N PHE A 65 13.49 12.26 8.90
CA PHE A 65 12.34 12.29 8.02
C PHE A 65 12.52 11.39 6.78
N VAL A 66 13.66 11.47 6.08
CA VAL A 66 13.96 10.62 4.92
C VAL A 66 14.07 9.14 5.33
N LEU A 67 14.70 8.86 6.46
CA LEU A 67 14.89 7.50 6.95
C LEU A 67 13.56 6.85 7.36
N VAL A 68 12.72 7.57 8.09
CA VAL A 68 11.38 7.11 8.48
C VAL A 68 10.44 7.00 7.28
N GLN A 69 10.49 7.93 6.32
CA GLN A 69 9.60 7.92 5.16
C GLN A 69 9.94 6.83 4.15
N TRP A 70 11.24 6.57 3.90
CA TRP A 70 11.65 5.71 2.81
C TRP A 70 12.24 4.39 3.26
N VAL A 71 13.13 4.42 4.25
CA VAL A 71 13.85 3.21 4.66
C VAL A 71 12.96 2.32 5.54
N ALA A 72 12.16 2.90 6.45
CA ALA A 72 11.28 2.11 7.31
C ALA A 72 10.26 1.30 6.49
N PRO A 73 9.45 1.91 5.60
CA PRO A 73 8.50 1.16 4.76
C PRO A 73 9.20 0.22 3.78
N PHE A 74 10.39 0.60 3.28
CA PHE A 74 11.15 -0.30 2.43
C PHE A 74 11.54 -1.57 3.18
N LEU A 75 12.12 -1.46 4.38
CA LEU A 75 12.59 -2.59 5.17
C LEU A 75 11.43 -3.43 5.74
N SER A 76 10.36 -2.80 6.22
CA SER A 76 9.21 -3.50 6.80
C SER A 76 8.41 -4.26 5.75
N GLU A 77 8.32 -3.73 4.52
CA GLU A 77 7.61 -4.37 3.41
C GLU A 77 8.53 -5.21 2.52
N PHE A 78 9.85 -5.21 2.74
CA PHE A 78 10.82 -5.91 1.90
C PHE A 78 10.50 -7.42 1.77
N PRO A 79 10.19 -8.17 2.85
CA PRO A 79 9.86 -9.59 2.74
C PRO A 79 8.60 -9.84 1.89
N GLU A 80 7.61 -8.96 1.98
CA GLU A 80 6.37 -9.02 1.23
C GLU A 80 6.57 -8.65 -0.25
N LYS A 81 7.39 -7.64 -0.53
CA LYS A 81 7.74 -7.26 -1.91
C LYS A 81 8.51 -8.38 -2.62
N VAL A 82 9.46 -9.02 -1.93
CA VAL A 82 10.24 -10.14 -2.50
C VAL A 82 9.35 -11.33 -2.85
N SER A 83 8.38 -11.68 -1.98
CA SER A 83 7.44 -12.77 -2.29
C SER A 83 6.50 -12.39 -3.43
N ALA A 84 6.02 -11.14 -3.50
CA ALA A 84 5.20 -10.65 -4.61
C ALA A 84 5.96 -10.68 -5.95
N PHE A 85 7.23 -10.27 -5.99
CA PHE A 85 8.06 -10.38 -7.20
C PHE A 85 8.29 -11.83 -7.63
N TYR A 86 8.47 -12.74 -6.67
CA TYR A 86 8.61 -14.17 -6.98
C TYR A 86 7.33 -14.74 -7.60
N TRP A 87 6.15 -14.34 -7.13
CA TRP A 87 4.87 -14.73 -7.72
C TRP A 87 4.58 -14.08 -9.08
N ALA A 88 4.98 -12.81 -9.27
CA ALA A 88 4.81 -12.10 -10.53
C ALA A 88 5.59 -12.74 -11.71
N ARG A 89 6.65 -13.49 -11.42
CA ARG A 89 7.40 -14.27 -12.43
C ARG A 89 6.64 -15.50 -12.95
N ARG A 90 5.49 -15.86 -12.38
CA ARG A 90 4.64 -16.99 -12.82
C ARG A 90 3.29 -16.47 -13.32
N VAL A 91 3.02 -16.65 -14.61
CA VAL A 91 1.83 -16.12 -15.33
C VAL A 91 0.49 -16.48 -14.65
N THR A 92 0.42 -17.63 -13.98
CA THR A 92 -0.79 -18.11 -13.27
C THR A 92 -1.16 -17.31 -12.01
N HIS A 93 -0.22 -16.60 -11.39
CA HIS A 93 -0.44 -15.91 -10.11
C HIS A 93 -0.49 -14.39 -10.22
N ALA A 94 -0.35 -13.82 -11.43
CA ALA A 94 -0.33 -12.38 -11.64
C ALA A 94 -1.62 -11.66 -11.17
N PRO A 95 -2.84 -12.19 -11.39
CA PRO A 95 -4.07 -11.56 -10.87
C PRO A 95 -4.16 -11.57 -9.34
N MET A 96 -3.68 -12.65 -8.70
CA MET A 96 -3.65 -12.78 -7.24
C MET A 96 -2.62 -11.83 -6.61
N ALA A 97 -1.43 -11.73 -7.22
CA ALA A 97 -0.41 -10.78 -6.78
C ALA A 97 -0.90 -9.33 -6.89
N LEU A 98 -1.58 -8.99 -7.98
CA LEU A 98 -2.19 -7.67 -8.18
C LEU A 98 -3.29 -7.39 -7.14
N MET A 99 -4.17 -8.36 -6.87
CA MET A 99 -5.23 -8.21 -5.88
C MET A 99 -4.67 -8.04 -4.46
N ASN A 100 -3.61 -8.78 -4.10
CA ASN A 100 -2.93 -8.62 -2.81
C ASN A 100 -2.29 -7.23 -2.69
N LEU A 101 -1.61 -6.76 -3.73
CA LEU A 101 -0.97 -5.44 -3.75
C LEU A 101 -2.00 -4.31 -3.64
N VAL A 102 -3.10 -4.38 -4.40
CA VAL A 102 -4.20 -3.40 -4.32
C VAL A 102 -4.87 -3.44 -2.95
N SER A 103 -5.15 -4.64 -2.41
CA SER A 103 -5.73 -4.80 -1.07
C SER A 103 -4.83 -4.21 0.03
N SER A 104 -3.52 -4.46 -0.06
CA SER A 104 -2.53 -3.92 0.86
C SER A 104 -2.51 -2.38 0.80
N ASN A 105 -2.50 -1.79 -0.40
CA ASN A 105 -2.58 -0.35 -0.58
C ASN A 105 -3.88 0.25 0.00
N ILE A 106 -5.03 -0.40 -0.20
CA ILE A 106 -6.31 0.06 0.40
C ILE A 106 -6.20 0.03 1.93
N ASN A 107 -5.68 -1.05 2.51
CA ASN A 107 -5.50 -1.16 3.95
C ASN A 107 -4.57 -0.07 4.51
N GLN A 108 -3.47 0.24 3.81
CA GLN A 108 -2.53 1.31 4.18
C GLN A 108 -3.18 2.71 4.11
N TRP A 109 -3.93 3.00 3.05
CA TRP A 109 -4.54 4.33 2.85
C TRP A 109 -5.85 4.56 3.61
N THR A 110 -6.41 3.51 4.22
CA THR A 110 -7.65 3.61 5.00
C THR A 110 -7.41 3.34 6.48
N VAL A 111 -7.24 2.07 6.84
CA VAL A 111 -7.13 1.63 8.23
C VAL A 111 -5.86 2.19 8.86
N LEU A 112 -4.69 2.01 8.24
CA LEU A 112 -3.43 2.47 8.82
C LEU A 112 -3.40 4.00 8.96
N ALA A 113 -3.82 4.72 7.91
CA ALA A 113 -3.95 6.17 7.93
C ALA A 113 -4.89 6.68 9.04
N ALA A 114 -6.02 6.00 9.27
CA ALA A 114 -6.97 6.35 10.33
C ALA A 114 -6.48 5.98 11.74
N MET A 115 -5.69 4.92 11.87
CA MET A 115 -5.16 4.47 13.17
C MET A 115 -4.18 5.48 13.77
N ILE A 116 -3.39 6.19 12.96
CA ILE A 116 -2.42 7.19 13.44
C ILE A 116 -3.06 8.26 14.35
N PRO A 117 -4.06 9.04 13.89
CA PRO A 117 -4.68 10.06 14.73
C PRO A 117 -5.44 9.47 15.92
N LEU A 118 -6.04 8.29 15.77
CA LEU A 118 -6.76 7.62 16.86
C LEU A 118 -5.82 7.18 17.98
N VAL A 119 -4.70 6.53 17.63
CA VAL A 119 -3.70 6.08 18.61
C VAL A 119 -3.02 7.28 19.26
N TYR A 120 -2.70 8.34 18.50
CA TYR A 120 -2.14 9.57 19.03
C TYR A 120 -3.09 10.23 20.05
N GLY A 121 -4.34 10.45 19.67
CA GLY A 121 -5.34 11.08 20.54
C GLY A 121 -5.62 10.25 21.80
N TYR A 122 -5.71 8.92 21.65
CA TYR A 122 -5.88 8.02 22.78
C TYR A 122 -4.67 8.01 23.72
N SER A 123 -3.45 8.01 23.17
CA SER A 123 -2.21 8.10 23.95
C SER A 123 -2.15 9.41 24.75
N SER A 124 -2.52 10.53 24.12
CA SER A 124 -2.62 11.81 24.79
C SER A 124 -3.67 11.81 25.91
N LEU A 125 -4.86 11.25 25.66
CA LEU A 125 -5.90 11.13 26.67
C LEU A 125 -5.41 10.34 27.89
N ARG A 126 -4.67 9.25 27.66
CA ARG A 126 -4.12 8.38 28.71
C ARG A 126 -3.04 9.06 29.55
N HIS A 127 -2.16 9.86 28.95
CA HIS A 127 -0.99 10.44 29.65
C HIS A 127 -1.23 11.88 30.14
N HIS A 128 -2.05 12.65 29.44
CA HIS A 128 -2.28 14.08 29.69
C HIS A 128 -3.73 14.39 30.09
N GLY A 129 -4.64 13.42 30.10
CA GLY A 129 -6.04 13.60 30.47
C GLY A 129 -6.87 14.36 29.44
N VAL A 130 -6.29 14.72 28.29
CA VAL A 130 -6.94 15.48 27.22
C VAL A 130 -6.68 14.81 25.88
N TRP A 131 -7.72 14.71 25.07
CA TRP A 131 -7.59 14.27 23.68
C TRP A 131 -6.98 15.40 22.85
N LEU A 132 -5.85 15.13 22.20
CA LEU A 132 -5.20 16.07 21.30
C LEU A 132 -5.43 15.68 19.85
N ASP A 133 -5.66 16.70 19.01
CA ASP A 133 -5.75 16.52 17.57
C ASP A 133 -4.37 16.24 16.98
N PHE A 134 -4.29 15.22 16.12
CA PHE A 134 -3.09 14.99 15.32
C PHE A 134 -3.03 16.03 14.19
N ARG A 135 -2.16 17.03 14.35
CA ARG A 135 -1.99 18.12 13.37
C ARG A 135 -0.79 17.88 12.49
N PHE A 136 -0.99 18.03 11.18
CA PHE A 136 0.09 17.99 10.20
C PHE A 136 0.80 19.34 10.10
N ASP A 137 2.12 19.31 10.07
CA ASP A 137 2.93 20.49 9.77
C ASP A 137 2.95 20.82 8.26
N GLY A 138 3.67 21.87 7.86
CA GLY A 138 3.79 22.26 6.44
C GLY A 138 4.31 21.12 5.55
N PRO A 139 5.50 20.56 5.84
CA PRO A 139 6.07 19.46 5.07
C PRO A 139 5.17 18.21 5.00
N GLN A 140 4.54 17.79 6.10
CA GLN A 140 3.64 16.63 6.11
C GLN A 140 2.39 16.86 5.25
N ARG A 141 1.81 18.07 5.29
CA ARG A 141 0.68 18.41 4.41
C ARG A 141 1.08 18.33 2.94
N LEU A 142 2.30 18.77 2.60
CA LEU A 142 2.84 18.66 1.26
C LEU A 142 3.03 17.20 0.84
N GLU A 143 3.58 16.34 1.70
CA GLU A 143 3.70 14.90 1.40
C GLU A 143 2.34 14.25 1.15
N ILE A 144 1.34 14.55 1.99
CA ILE A 144 -0.01 14.02 1.83
C ILE A 144 -0.60 14.49 0.50
N LEU A 145 -0.47 15.79 0.19
CA LEU A 145 -0.93 16.35 -1.07
C LEU A 145 -0.24 15.67 -2.27
N LEU A 146 1.09 15.55 -2.24
CA LEU A 146 1.86 14.86 -3.27
C LEU A 146 1.37 13.44 -3.48
N THR A 147 1.12 12.72 -2.39
CA THR A 147 0.71 11.33 -2.48
C THR A 147 -0.71 11.18 -3.00
N LEU A 148 -1.63 12.09 -2.62
CA LEU A 148 -2.97 12.16 -3.17
C LEU A 148 -2.94 12.49 -4.67
N LEU A 149 -2.12 13.45 -5.08
CA LEU A 149 -1.97 13.84 -6.49
C LEU A 149 -1.36 12.70 -7.32
N GLN A 150 -0.31 12.05 -6.82
CA GLN A 150 0.33 10.91 -7.50
C GLN A 150 -0.66 9.74 -7.64
N SER A 151 -1.44 9.44 -6.59
CA SER A 151 -2.45 8.37 -6.61
C SER A 151 -3.60 8.71 -7.58
N GLY A 152 -4.09 9.95 -7.54
CA GLY A 152 -5.11 10.46 -8.45
C GLY A 152 -4.65 10.42 -9.91
N LEU A 153 -3.45 10.90 -10.18
CA LEU A 153 -2.85 10.87 -11.51
C LEU A 153 -2.67 9.44 -12.03
N ALA A 154 -2.18 8.51 -11.20
CA ALA A 154 -2.06 7.10 -11.58
C ALA A 154 -3.43 6.51 -11.97
N MET A 155 -4.49 6.80 -11.21
CA MET A 155 -5.85 6.40 -11.57
C MET A 155 -6.30 6.97 -12.91
N MET A 156 -5.99 8.25 -13.19
CA MET A 156 -6.37 8.91 -14.44
C MET A 156 -5.60 8.35 -15.65
N VAL A 157 -4.29 8.11 -15.51
CA VAL A 157 -3.47 7.49 -16.57
C VAL A 157 -4.03 6.10 -16.93
N LEU A 158 -4.38 5.30 -15.92
CA LEU A 158 -4.96 3.97 -16.14
C LEU A 158 -6.44 4.00 -16.58
N ALA A 159 -7.11 5.15 -16.59
CA ALA A 159 -8.55 5.22 -16.87
C ALA A 159 -8.92 4.81 -18.32
N ASN A 160 -7.98 4.90 -19.26
CA ASN A 160 -8.13 4.42 -20.63
C ASN A 160 -7.70 2.94 -20.81
N MET A 161 -7.35 2.23 -19.74
CA MET A 161 -6.89 0.81 -19.78
C MET A 161 -5.65 0.53 -20.64
N GLU A 162 -4.97 1.57 -21.10
CA GLU A 162 -3.69 1.50 -21.82
C GLU A 162 -2.62 2.17 -20.96
N PHE A 163 -1.56 1.44 -20.63
CA PHE A 163 -0.44 1.97 -19.85
C PHE A 163 0.80 2.06 -20.74
N ASP A 164 1.11 3.27 -21.20
CA ASP A 164 2.27 3.52 -22.06
C ASP A 164 3.56 3.59 -21.22
N TRP A 165 4.67 3.11 -21.79
CA TRP A 165 5.99 3.18 -21.16
C TRP A 165 6.43 4.63 -20.91
N ARG A 166 5.93 5.57 -21.73
CA ARG A 166 6.17 7.00 -21.57
C ARG A 166 5.59 7.53 -20.26
N ASP A 167 4.32 7.22 -19.99
CA ASP A 167 3.64 7.62 -18.77
C ASP A 167 4.35 7.04 -17.54
N ALA A 168 4.74 5.77 -17.60
CA ALA A 168 5.53 5.11 -16.57
C ALA A 168 6.87 5.81 -16.32
N THR A 169 7.57 6.18 -17.40
CA THR A 169 8.87 6.87 -17.33
C THR A 169 8.74 8.25 -16.72
N VAL A 170 7.74 9.03 -17.13
CA VAL A 170 7.50 10.39 -16.58
C VAL A 170 7.14 10.31 -15.10
N LEU A 171 6.25 9.40 -14.71
CA LEU A 171 5.90 9.18 -13.30
C LEU A 171 7.13 8.81 -12.46
N PHE A 172 7.95 7.89 -12.96
CA PHE A 172 9.17 7.47 -12.28
C PHE A 172 10.18 8.61 -12.14
N VAL A 173 10.40 9.39 -13.20
CA VAL A 173 11.32 10.53 -13.17
C VAL A 173 10.84 11.60 -12.20
N LEU A 174 9.55 11.97 -12.23
CA LEU A 174 8.98 12.94 -11.29
C LEU A 174 9.12 12.47 -9.84
N TRP A 175 8.85 11.19 -9.58
CA TRP A 175 9.07 10.57 -8.28
C TRP A 175 10.54 10.57 -7.87
N LEU A 176 11.46 10.22 -8.77
CA LEU A 176 12.88 10.17 -8.47
C LEU A 176 13.45 11.57 -8.17
N VAL A 177 13.00 12.59 -8.91
CA VAL A 177 13.41 13.98 -8.70
C VAL A 177 12.97 14.49 -7.33
N GLN A 178 11.71 14.28 -6.92
CA GLN A 178 11.27 14.70 -5.58
C GLN A 178 11.93 13.89 -4.45
N PHE A 179 12.31 12.64 -4.72
CA PHE A 179 13.02 11.79 -3.78
C PHE A 179 14.45 12.28 -3.54
N LEU A 180 15.20 12.55 -4.61
CA LEU A 180 16.60 13.01 -4.53
C LEU A 180 16.70 14.48 -4.10
N GLN A 181 15.70 15.30 -4.45
CA GLN A 181 15.69 16.72 -4.15
C GLN A 181 14.37 17.12 -3.47
N PRO A 182 14.27 17.01 -2.14
CA PRO A 182 13.05 17.36 -1.39
C PRO A 182 12.55 18.79 -1.61
N GLY A 183 13.45 19.73 -1.97
CA GLY A 183 13.07 21.11 -2.30
C GLY A 183 12.21 21.25 -3.57
N LEU A 184 12.14 20.21 -4.42
CA LEU A 184 11.31 20.21 -5.63
C LEU A 184 9.92 19.60 -5.42
N ARG A 185 9.58 19.19 -4.21
CA ARG A 185 8.29 18.55 -3.90
C ARG A 185 7.09 19.39 -4.30
N GLU A 186 7.12 20.70 -4.05
CA GLU A 186 6.05 21.61 -4.48
C GLU A 186 5.93 21.69 -6.01
N VAL A 187 7.07 21.77 -6.70
CA VAL A 187 7.13 21.81 -8.17
C VAL A 187 6.57 20.51 -8.76
N VAL A 188 6.92 19.36 -8.19
CA VAL A 188 6.40 18.06 -8.62
C VAL A 188 4.91 17.93 -8.33
N ALA A 189 4.41 18.45 -7.20
CA ALA A 189 2.97 18.50 -6.91
C ALA A 189 2.22 19.31 -7.98
N ILE A 190 2.74 20.48 -8.35
CA ILE A 190 2.18 21.31 -9.42
C ILE A 190 2.20 20.54 -10.75
N ALA A 191 3.31 19.87 -11.07
CA ALA A 191 3.42 19.07 -12.30
C ALA A 191 2.37 17.96 -12.37
N TYR A 192 2.13 17.23 -11.27
CA TYR A 192 1.06 16.25 -11.18
C TYR A 192 -0.31 16.88 -11.38
N GLY A 193 -0.60 18.00 -10.72
CA GLY A 193 -1.87 18.73 -10.87
C GLY A 193 -2.12 19.19 -12.30
N VAL A 194 -1.11 19.77 -12.97
CA VAL A 194 -1.21 20.20 -14.37
C VAL A 194 -1.48 19.00 -15.28
N TRP A 195 -0.77 17.89 -15.08
CA TRP A 195 -0.98 16.69 -15.88
C TRP A 195 -2.39 16.10 -15.68
N MET A 196 -2.91 16.08 -14.45
CA MET A 196 -4.29 15.69 -14.19
C MET A 196 -5.29 16.59 -14.94
N VAL A 197 -5.09 17.92 -14.97
CA VAL A 197 -5.96 18.84 -15.73
C VAL A 197 -5.91 18.56 -17.23
N ILE A 198 -4.73 18.27 -17.77
CA ILE A 198 -4.56 17.89 -19.18
C ILE A 198 -5.35 16.61 -19.48
N LEU A 199 -5.16 15.56 -18.69
CA LEU A 199 -5.88 14.29 -18.86
C LEU A 199 -7.39 14.46 -18.72
N ALA A 200 -7.86 15.24 -17.74
CA ALA A 200 -9.28 15.56 -17.59
C ALA A 200 -9.83 16.24 -18.85
N THR A 201 -9.08 17.19 -19.41
CA THR A 201 -9.46 17.88 -20.66
C THR A 201 -9.50 16.91 -21.85
N GLU A 202 -8.52 16.01 -21.97
CA GLU A 202 -8.49 14.99 -23.02
C GLU A 202 -9.66 14.01 -22.94
N PHE A 203 -10.09 13.63 -21.73
CA PHE A 203 -11.28 12.82 -21.52
C PHE A 203 -12.57 13.58 -21.90
N VAL A 204 -12.69 14.85 -21.50
CA VAL A 204 -13.88 15.68 -21.79
C VAL A 204 -14.02 15.97 -23.29
N VAL A 205 -12.91 16.24 -23.98
CA VAL A 205 -12.88 16.51 -25.43
C VAL A 205 -13.01 15.21 -26.25
N GLY A 206 -12.96 14.04 -25.61
CA GLY A 206 -13.08 12.73 -26.27
C GLY A 206 -11.81 12.30 -27.03
N ARG A 207 -10.65 12.91 -26.74
CA ARG A 207 -9.35 12.50 -27.30
C ARG A 207 -8.83 11.22 -26.66
N LYS A 208 -9.18 10.98 -25.39
CA LYS A 208 -8.94 9.71 -24.68
C LYS A 208 -10.27 9.09 -24.27
N ALA A 209 -10.40 7.78 -24.41
CA ALA A 209 -11.59 7.08 -23.97
C ALA A 209 -11.53 6.83 -22.45
N LEU A 210 -12.66 7.07 -21.77
CA LEU A 210 -12.79 6.74 -20.35
C LEU A 210 -13.36 5.31 -20.24
N LEU A 211 -12.51 4.31 -20.44
CA LEU A 211 -12.93 2.91 -20.55
C LEU A 211 -13.13 2.23 -19.17
N ALA A 212 -12.45 2.71 -18.13
CA ALA A 212 -12.48 2.06 -16.82
C ALA A 212 -13.88 1.87 -16.21
N PRO A 213 -14.77 2.89 -16.19
CA PRO A 213 -16.11 2.72 -15.62
C PRO A 213 -16.96 1.73 -16.42
N ARG A 214 -16.77 1.67 -17.74
CA ARG A 214 -17.52 0.76 -18.62
C ARG A 214 -17.17 -0.69 -18.29
N TYR A 215 -15.89 -1.03 -18.25
CA TYR A 215 -15.44 -2.39 -17.91
C TYR A 215 -15.82 -2.78 -16.47
N PHE A 216 -15.73 -1.85 -15.53
CA PHE A 216 -16.18 -2.08 -14.16
C PHE A 216 -17.66 -2.50 -14.11
N TRP A 217 -18.53 -1.78 -14.83
CA TRP A 217 -19.95 -2.11 -14.92
C TRP A 217 -20.22 -3.43 -15.65
N GLU A 218 -19.47 -3.75 -16.70
CA GLU A 218 -19.56 -5.02 -17.40
C GLU A 218 -19.24 -6.21 -16.47
N ILE A 219 -18.19 -6.08 -15.65
CA ILE A 219 -17.81 -7.10 -14.65
C ILE A 219 -18.89 -7.27 -13.58
N ILE A 220 -19.45 -6.17 -13.07
CA ILE A 220 -20.51 -6.23 -12.05
C ILE A 220 -21.76 -6.91 -12.62
N ARG A 221 -22.15 -6.58 -13.85
CA ARG A 221 -23.32 -7.18 -14.51
C ARG A 221 -23.10 -8.67 -14.77
N GLN A 222 -21.96 -9.08 -15.31
CA GLN A 222 -21.64 -10.49 -15.52
C GLN A 222 -21.63 -11.31 -14.22
N LYS A 223 -21.21 -10.74 -13.10
CA LYS A 223 -21.24 -11.43 -11.79
C LYS A 223 -22.68 -11.64 -11.29
N ARG A 224 -23.60 -10.72 -11.61
CA ARG A 224 -25.02 -10.78 -11.24
C ARG A 224 -25.80 -11.81 -12.08
N ASP A 225 -25.37 -12.07 -13.30
CA ASP A 225 -26.04 -12.99 -14.23
C ASP A 225 -25.53 -14.45 -14.14
N ARG A 226 -24.59 -14.75 -13.24
CA ARG A 226 -24.19 -16.15 -12.97
C ARG A 226 -25.28 -16.84 -12.15
N PRO A 227 -25.87 -17.96 -12.62
CA PRO A 227 -26.79 -18.73 -11.79
C PRO A 227 -26.07 -19.18 -10.51
N GLU A 228 -26.77 -19.14 -9.37
CA GLU A 228 -26.23 -19.66 -8.12
C GLU A 228 -25.85 -21.13 -8.31
N PRO A 229 -24.70 -21.57 -7.77
CA PRO A 229 -24.30 -22.95 -7.90
C PRO A 229 -25.33 -23.83 -7.17
N LEU A 230 -26.07 -24.62 -7.95
CA LEU A 230 -26.93 -25.72 -7.49
C LEU A 230 -26.13 -26.71 -6.62
#